data_AF-A0A0F9FHJ5-F1
#
_entry.id   AF-A0A0F9FHJ5-F1
#
_cell.length_a   1.000
_cell.length_b   1.000
_cell.length_c   1.000
_cell.angle_alpha   90.00
_cell.angle_beta   90.00
_cell.angle_gamma   90.00
#
_symmetry.space_group_name_H-M   'P 1'
#
loop_
_entity.id
_entity.type
_entity.pdbx_description
1 polymer ?
#
loop_
_entity_poly.entity_id
_entity_poly.type
_entity_poly.pdbx_seq_one_letter_code
_entity_poly.pdbx_strand_id
1 'polypeptide(L)'
;PNRHKHDLLRERSEKGPKRFYYVVPEGLEAQIEVPEFAGLMVAHARAVHTTEVKRAPILSKAQVEEKTINKARERAYYRYLHLIGRDERGDND
;
A
#
# COMPACT_ATOMS: atom_id res chain seq x y z
N PRO A 1 -9.98 24.64 -0.31
CA PRO A 1 -10.87 23.46 -0.20
C PRO A 1 -10.07 22.15 -0.30
N ASN A 2 -9.92 21.42 0.82
CA ASN A 2 -9.31 20.08 0.82
C ASN A 2 -10.21 19.13 0.02
N ARG A 3 -9.94 18.95 -1.28
CA ARG A 3 -10.56 17.86 -2.05
C ARG A 3 -10.26 16.54 -1.32
N HIS A 4 -11.29 15.73 -1.05
CA HIS A 4 -11.08 14.46 -0.39
C HIS A 4 -10.22 13.57 -1.29
N LYS A 5 -9.24 12.87 -0.68
CA LYS A 5 -8.27 12.04 -1.41
C LYS A 5 -8.95 10.99 -2.30
N HIS A 6 -10.13 10.52 -1.92
CA HIS A 6 -10.88 9.52 -2.67
C HIS A 6 -11.56 10.09 -3.93
N ASP A 7 -11.90 11.38 -3.93
CA ASP A 7 -12.44 12.04 -5.13
C ASP A 7 -11.37 12.10 -6.21
N LEU A 8 -10.12 12.39 -5.83
CA LEU A 8 -8.98 12.40 -6.77
C LEU A 8 -8.70 11.00 -7.36
N LEU A 9 -8.96 9.94 -6.61
CA LEU A 9 -8.84 8.55 -7.10
C LEU A 9 -9.96 8.22 -8.09
N ARG A 10 -11.19 8.64 -7.78
CA ARG A 10 -12.34 8.49 -8.67
C ARG A 10 -12.16 9.27 -9.97
N GLU A 11 -11.66 10.50 -9.89
CA GLU A 11 -11.35 11.38 -11.04
C GLU A 11 -10.11 10.94 -11.84
N ARG A 12 -9.41 9.87 -11.44
CA ARG A 12 -8.17 9.40 -12.07
C ARG A 12 -7.14 10.53 -12.23
N SER A 13 -7.01 11.36 -11.20
CA SER A 13 -6.10 12.50 -11.21
C SER A 13 -4.65 12.06 -11.41
N GLU A 14 -3.89 12.77 -12.24
CA GLU A 14 -2.48 12.47 -12.51
C GLU A 14 -1.60 12.52 -11.25
N LYS A 15 -2.00 13.33 -10.26
CA LYS A 15 -1.32 13.47 -8.96
C LYS A 15 -1.56 12.29 -8.01
N GLY A 16 -2.42 11.34 -8.41
CA GLY A 16 -2.75 10.14 -7.64
C GLY A 16 -1.76 8.99 -7.87
N PRO A 17 -1.89 7.91 -7.10
CA PRO A 17 -1.10 6.70 -7.30
C PRO A 17 -1.43 6.05 -8.65
N LYS A 18 -0.45 5.33 -9.21
CA LYS A 18 -0.62 4.57 -10.46
C LYS A 18 -1.70 3.49 -10.36
N ARG A 19 -1.81 2.83 -9.20
CA ARG A 19 -2.85 1.86 -8.85
C ARG A 19 -3.23 2.05 -7.39
N PHE A 20 -4.46 1.73 -7.05
CA PHE A 20 -4.97 1.80 -5.68
C PHE A 20 -5.64 0.48 -5.29
N TYR A 21 -5.33 -0.01 -4.09
CA TYR A 21 -5.85 -1.29 -3.58
C TYR A 21 -6.41 -1.10 -2.18
N TYR A 22 -7.53 -1.75 -1.91
CA TYR A 22 -7.95 -2.10 -0.56
C TYR A 22 -7.25 -3.39 -0.14
N VAL A 23 -6.76 -3.43 1.09
CA VAL A 23 -6.13 -4.62 1.67
C VAL A 23 -6.95 -5.04 2.88
N VAL A 24 -7.40 -6.29 2.88
CA VAL A 24 -8.36 -6.79 3.87
C VAL A 24 -7.88 -8.12 4.44
N PRO A 25 -8.21 -8.46 5.71
CA PRO A 25 -7.97 -9.79 6.24
C PRO A 25 -8.69 -10.87 5.44
N GLU A 26 -8.13 -12.08 5.45
CA GLU A 26 -8.78 -13.27 4.92
C GLU A 26 -10.14 -13.52 5.59
N GLY A 27 -11.16 -13.81 4.77
CA GLY A 27 -12.55 -14.03 5.19
C GLY A 27 -13.44 -12.78 5.14
N LEU A 28 -12.89 -11.60 4.86
CA LEU A 28 -13.65 -10.35 4.72
C LEU A 28 -13.82 -9.88 3.28
N GLU A 29 -13.18 -10.53 2.30
CA GLU A 29 -13.22 -10.14 0.90
C GLU A 29 -14.63 -10.13 0.30
N ALA A 30 -15.49 -11.05 0.73
CA ALA A 30 -16.87 -11.17 0.22
C ALA A 30 -17.81 -10.08 0.76
N GLN A 31 -17.42 -9.41 1.84
CA GLN A 31 -18.27 -8.43 2.54
C GLN A 31 -18.00 -6.99 2.10
N ILE A 32 -17.05 -6.79 1.18
CA ILE A 32 -16.54 -5.47 0.83
C ILE A 32 -16.92 -5.14 -0.60
N GLU A 33 -17.71 -4.09 -0.75
CA GLU A 33 -17.96 -3.49 -2.06
C GLU A 33 -16.75 -2.65 -2.48
N VAL A 34 -16.05 -3.10 -3.51
CA VAL A 34 -14.81 -2.47 -3.97
C VAL A 34 -15.12 -1.52 -5.13
N PRO A 35 -14.87 -0.20 -4.97
CA PRO A 35 -15.06 0.78 -6.03
C PRO A 35 -14.36 0.40 -7.34
N GLU A 36 -14.89 0.86 -8.48
CA GLU A 36 -14.36 0.51 -9.81
C GLU A 36 -12.89 0.94 -9.98
N PHE A 37 -12.51 2.10 -9.42
CA PHE A 37 -11.14 2.61 -9.48
C PHE A 37 -10.13 1.84 -8.61
N ALA A 38 -10.59 0.89 -7.79
CA ALA A 38 -9.79 0.18 -6.81
C ALA A 38 -9.69 -1.33 -7.08
N GLY A 39 -8.54 -1.89 -6.76
CA GLY A 39 -8.34 -3.32 -6.61
C GLY A 39 -8.57 -3.80 -5.18
N LEU A 40 -8.51 -5.11 -4.99
CA LEU A 40 -8.64 -5.78 -3.70
C LEU A 40 -7.54 -6.80 -3.52
N MET A 41 -6.87 -6.75 -2.37
CA MET A 41 -5.89 -7.72 -1.93
C MET A 41 -6.30 -8.29 -0.57
N VAL A 42 -6.08 -9.58 -0.39
CA VAL A 42 -6.26 -10.27 0.89
C VAL A 42 -4.91 -10.43 1.56
N ALA A 43 -4.81 -10.02 2.82
CA ALA A 43 -3.60 -10.18 3.63
C ALA A 43 -3.67 -11.46 4.45
N HIS A 44 -2.68 -12.34 4.25
CA HIS A 44 -2.55 -13.59 5.00
C HIS A 44 -1.51 -13.42 6.11
N ALA A 45 -1.99 -13.29 7.36
CA ALA A 45 -1.12 -13.04 8.51
C ALA A 45 -0.09 -14.16 8.75
N ARG A 46 -0.47 -15.43 8.51
CA ARG A 46 0.39 -16.60 8.78
C ARG A 46 1.60 -16.71 7.87
N ALA A 47 1.51 -16.22 6.64
CA ALA A 47 2.54 -16.35 5.63
C ALA A 47 3.05 -14.99 5.12
N VAL A 48 2.72 -13.90 5.84
CA VAL A 48 3.13 -12.50 5.59
C VAL A 48 3.15 -12.16 4.09
N HIS A 49 2.07 -12.49 3.39
CA HIS A 49 1.92 -12.16 1.98
C HIS A 49 0.50 -11.68 1.69
N THR A 50 0.34 -11.07 0.52
CA THR A 50 -0.95 -10.60 0.03
C THR A 50 -1.30 -11.29 -1.29
N THR A 51 -2.55 -11.72 -1.42
CA THR A 51 -3.09 -12.31 -2.65
C THR A 51 -4.01 -11.30 -3.33
N GLU A 52 -3.83 -11.08 -4.64
CA GLU A 52 -4.69 -10.18 -5.42
C GLU A 52 -6.00 -10.88 -5.81
N VAL A 53 -7.12 -10.37 -5.30
CA VAL A 53 -8.48 -10.90 -5.60
C VAL A 53 -9.13 -10.12 -6.74
N LYS A 54 -8.95 -8.79 -6.75
CA LYS A 54 -9.41 -7.91 -7.82
C LYS A 54 -8.25 -7.03 -8.27
N ARG A 55 -7.97 -7.06 -9.58
CA ARG A 55 -6.93 -6.23 -10.18
C ARG A 55 -7.32 -4.76 -10.18
N ALA A 56 -6.45 -3.90 -9.65
CA ALA A 56 -6.66 -2.46 -9.70
C ALA A 56 -6.43 -1.94 -11.13
N PRO A 57 -7.32 -1.07 -11.65
CA PRO A 57 -7.06 -0.37 -12.90
C PRO A 57 -5.87 0.59 -12.75
N ILE A 58 -5.27 0.94 -13.88
CA ILE A 58 -4.22 1.97 -13.93
C ILE A 58 -4.91 3.34 -13.89
N LEU A 59 -4.67 4.11 -12.83
CA LEU A 59 -5.29 5.42 -12.61
C LEU A 59 -4.44 6.57 -13.13
N SER A 60 -3.11 6.46 -13.04
CA SER A 60 -2.17 7.48 -13.50
C SER A 60 -1.03 6.85 -14.30
N LYS A 61 -0.58 7.52 -15.36
CA LYS A 61 0.60 7.13 -16.15
C LYS A 61 1.87 7.86 -15.71
N ALA A 62 1.74 8.79 -14.76
CA ALA A 62 2.86 9.56 -14.26
C ALA A 62 3.93 8.63 -13.65
N GLN A 63 5.18 8.91 -13.99
CA GLN A 63 6.31 8.26 -13.33
C GLN A 63 6.53 8.89 -11.96
N VAL A 64 6.94 8.07 -11.00
CA VAL A 64 7.29 8.58 -9.67
C VAL A 64 8.65 9.25 -9.77
N GLU A 65 8.73 10.52 -9.39
CA GLU A 65 9.98 11.26 -9.35
C GLU A 65 10.99 10.61 -8.40
N GLU A 66 12.27 10.59 -8.80
CA GLU A 66 13.36 10.00 -8.03
C GLU A 66 13.47 10.59 -6.61
N LYS A 67 13.23 11.89 -6.46
CA LYS A 67 13.19 12.57 -5.15
C LYS A 67 12.16 11.95 -4.20
N THR A 68 11.02 11.52 -4.72
CA THR A 68 9.97 10.86 -3.93
C THR A 68 10.41 9.45 -3.51
N ILE A 69 11.10 8.73 -4.40
CA ILE A 69 11.68 7.41 -4.10
C ILE A 69 12.72 7.52 -2.99
N ASN A 70 13.65 8.49 -3.09
CA ASN A 70 14.69 8.69 -2.08
C ASN A 70 14.10 9.07 -0.72
N LYS A 71 13.09 9.94 -0.69
CA LYS A 71 12.37 10.27 0.55
C LYS A 71 11.65 9.06 1.17
N ALA A 72 11.13 8.15 0.35
CA ALA A 72 10.54 6.90 0.84
C ALA A 72 11.62 5.98 1.44
N ARG A 73 12.78 5.86 0.79
CA ARG A 73 13.94 5.11 1.29
C ARG A 73 14.42 5.63 2.63
N GLU A 74 14.63 6.94 2.77
CA GLU A 74 15.06 7.58 4.02
C GLU A 74 14.07 7.31 5.17
N ARG A 75 12.76 7.38 4.89
CA ARG A 75 11.72 7.08 5.89
C ARG A 75 11.67 5.60 6.26
N ALA A 76 11.95 4.72 5.32
CA ALA A 76 12.01 3.28 5.54
C ALA A 76 13.33 2.83 6.19
N TYR A 77 14.41 3.62 6.05
CA TYR A 77 15.74 3.31 6.55
C TYR A 77 15.74 3.03 8.07
N TYR A 78 15.11 3.90 8.86
CA TYR A 78 15.00 3.68 10.31
C TYR A 78 14.13 2.47 10.67
N ARG A 79 13.12 2.12 9.85
CA ARG A 79 12.32 0.91 10.07
C ARG A 79 13.14 -0.35 9.81
N TYR A 80 13.99 -0.32 8.78
CA TYR A 80 14.92 -1.40 8.47
C TYR A 80 15.98 -1.57 9.56
N LEU A 81 16.63 -0.48 10.01
CA LEU A 81 17.60 -0.51 11.12
C LEU A 81 16.98 -1.00 12.44
N HIS A 82 15.72 -0.64 12.73
CA HIS A 82 15.03 -1.12 13.93
C HIS A 82 14.71 -2.61 13.88
N LEU A 83 14.46 -3.15 12.68
CA LEU A 83 14.20 -4.58 12.48
C LEU A 83 15.48 -5.41 12.67
N ILE A 84 16.60 -4.98 12.10
CA ILE A 84 17.90 -5.66 12.27
C ILE A 84 18.51 -5.44 13.67
N GLY A 85 18.32 -4.26 14.27
CA GLY A 85 18.79 -3.95 15.63
C GLY A 85 17.95 -4.57 16.77
N ARG A 86 16.89 -5.31 16.42
CA ARG A 86 16.20 -6.27 17.31
C ARG A 86 16.77 -7.67 17.19
N ASP A 87 17.34 -8.04 16.04
CA ASP A 87 17.99 -9.33 15.82
C ASP A 87 19.35 -9.42 16.55
N GLU A 88 20.04 -8.29 16.71
CA GLU A 88 21.32 -8.21 17.44
C GLU A 88 21.18 -8.03 18.97
N ARG A 89 19.98 -7.72 19.45
CA ARG A 89 19.65 -7.73 20.89
C ARG A 89 18.83 -8.98 21.13
N GLY A 90 19.52 -10.11 21.14
CA GLY A 90 18.95 -11.37 21.60
C GLY A 90 18.13 -11.12 22.87
N ASP A 91 16.96 -11.74 22.89
CA ASP A 91 16.29 -12.11 24.13
C ASP A 91 17.36 -12.70 25.07
N ASN A 92 17.87 -11.87 25.97
CA ASN A 92 18.40 -12.34 27.24
C ASN A 92 17.17 -12.49 28.13
N ASP A 93 16.93 -13.72 28.54
CA ASP A 93 16.06 -14.12 29.66
C ASP A 93 16.03 -13.09 30.81
#